data_AF-A0A2V8Z889-F1
#
_entry.id   AF-A0A2V8Z889-F1
#
_cell.length_a   1.000
_cell.length_b   1.000
_cell.length_c   1.000
_cell.angle_alpha   90.00
_cell.angle_beta   90.00
_cell.angle_gamma   90.00
#
_symmetry.space_group_name_H-M   'P 1'
#
loop_
_entity.id
_entity.type
_entity.pdbx_description
1 polymer ?
#
loop_
_entity_poly.entity_id
_entity_poly.type
_entity_poly.pdbx_seq_one_letter_code
_entity_poly.pdbx_strand_id
1 'polypeptide(L)'
;MKNTAYRIFDPVPFTRVTIEDTFWAPRLRVNREKTIPHIFTMLKKTGCVDAYTLQWKPGREKAPHQFWDSDVAKWIEAASYSLAVHPDSTLDGLLDEVIALIASAQQPDGYLNPHYTTVEPDKRWTNLRHGHELYCAGHMIEAGVAHFQATGKSKLLDVVCRYADSIDTVFGREAGKKRGYCGHEEIELALVKLYRVTGNTRYLHLSQYFIDERGQSPCYFDTEPAPDLHKWR
;
A
#
# COMPACT_ATOMS: atom_id res chain seq x y z
N MET A 1 17.20 22.70 -31.20
CA MET A 1 16.83 21.83 -30.06
C MET A 1 17.70 20.59 -30.11
N LYS A 2 18.53 20.34 -29.09
CA LYS A 2 19.39 19.15 -29.08
C LYS A 2 18.51 17.94 -28.76
N ASN A 3 18.33 17.07 -29.75
CA ASN A 3 17.66 15.78 -29.62
C ASN A 3 18.61 14.85 -28.87
N THR A 4 18.63 14.93 -27.54
CA THR A 4 19.41 14.00 -26.72
C THR A 4 18.65 12.68 -26.71
N ALA A 5 19.04 11.75 -27.58
CA ALA A 5 18.54 10.39 -27.51
C ALA A 5 18.93 9.79 -26.16
N TYR A 6 17.99 9.71 -25.23
CA TYR A 6 18.19 8.99 -23.99
C TYR A 6 18.41 7.52 -24.32
N ARG A 7 19.47 6.92 -23.76
CA ARG A 7 19.59 5.46 -23.77
C ARG A 7 18.49 4.92 -22.87
N ILE A 8 17.57 4.18 -23.46
CA ILE A 8 16.54 3.44 -22.73
C ILE A 8 17.22 2.17 -22.20
N PHE A 9 17.20 2.01 -20.88
CA PHE A 9 17.68 0.80 -20.22
C PHE A 9 16.49 0.08 -19.61
N ASP A 10 16.41 -1.22 -19.87
CA ASP A 10 15.44 -2.09 -19.22
C ASP A 10 16.06 -2.71 -17.96
N PRO A 11 15.39 -2.66 -16.80
CA PRO A 11 15.87 -3.34 -15.62
C PRO A 11 15.86 -4.86 -15.84
N VAL A 12 16.93 -5.55 -15.41
CA VAL A 12 16.91 -7.01 -15.31
C VAL A 12 16.08 -7.37 -14.07
N PRO A 13 14.96 -8.10 -14.22
CA PRO A 13 14.11 -8.44 -13.08
C PRO A 13 14.86 -9.36 -12.12
N PHE A 14 14.66 -9.18 -10.82
CA PHE A 14 15.35 -9.96 -9.78
C PHE A 14 15.11 -11.47 -9.89
N THR A 15 13.96 -11.89 -10.45
CA THR A 15 13.63 -13.30 -10.74
C THR A 15 14.52 -13.94 -11.80
N ARG A 16 15.30 -13.15 -12.56
CA ARG A 16 16.30 -13.60 -13.52
C ARG A 16 17.73 -13.53 -12.98
N VAL A 17 17.92 -13.24 -11.70
CA VAL A 17 19.23 -13.08 -11.08
C VAL A 17 19.35 -14.03 -9.90
N THR A 18 20.30 -14.96 -9.98
CA THR A 18 20.67 -15.83 -8.86
C THR A 18 21.92 -15.26 -8.17
N ILE A 19 21.85 -15.08 -6.86
CA ILE A 19 22.94 -14.55 -6.04
C ILE A 19 23.47 -15.65 -5.13
N GLU A 20 24.70 -16.12 -5.39
CA GLU A 20 25.34 -17.25 -4.69
C GLU A 20 26.65 -16.86 -3.98
N ASP A 21 26.83 -15.56 -3.73
CA ASP A 21 28.03 -15.03 -3.10
C ASP A 21 28.07 -15.29 -1.56
N THR A 22 29.17 -14.89 -0.93
CA THR A 22 29.33 -15.02 0.52
C THR A 22 28.76 -13.83 1.30
N PHE A 23 28.38 -12.74 0.65
CA PHE A 23 27.91 -11.51 1.30
C PHE A 23 26.38 -11.36 1.26
N TRP A 24 25.76 -11.46 0.08
CA TRP A 24 24.32 -11.26 -0.12
C TRP A 24 23.50 -12.53 0.06
N ALA A 25 23.98 -13.69 -0.42
CA ALA A 25 23.22 -14.93 -0.31
C ALA A 25 22.84 -15.27 1.15
N PRO A 26 23.72 -15.09 2.16
CA PRO A 26 23.33 -15.27 3.57
C PRO A 26 22.26 -14.28 4.06
N ARG A 27 22.26 -13.04 3.58
CA ARG A 27 21.26 -12.02 3.96
C ARG A 27 19.89 -12.35 3.39
N LEU A 28 19.82 -12.78 2.13
CA LEU A 28 18.58 -13.24 1.49
C LEU A 28 18.01 -14.46 2.22
N ARG A 29 18.86 -15.42 2.59
CA ARG A 29 18.47 -16.58 3.38
C ARG A 29 17.92 -16.19 4.76
N VAL A 30 18.60 -15.31 5.50
CA VAL A 30 18.12 -14.80 6.79
C VAL A 30 16.80 -14.06 6.63
N ASN A 31 16.64 -13.25 5.58
CA ASN A 31 15.39 -12.55 5.32
C ASN A 31 14.22 -13.51 5.15
N ARG A 32 14.38 -14.55 4.32
CA ARG A 32 13.39 -15.59 4.10
C ARG A 32 13.10 -16.41 5.34
N GLU A 33 14.14 -16.94 5.99
CA GLU A 33 13.99 -17.98 7.02
C GLU A 33 13.74 -17.42 8.42
N LYS A 34 14.06 -16.13 8.66
CA LYS A 34 13.99 -15.52 9.99
C LYS A 34 13.19 -14.22 9.97
N THR A 35 13.55 -13.27 9.11
CA THR A 35 12.96 -11.92 9.15
C THR A 35 11.48 -11.92 8.77
N ILE A 36 11.10 -12.49 7.62
CA ILE A 36 9.71 -12.52 7.14
C ILE A 36 8.78 -13.26 8.13
N PRO A 37 9.13 -14.46 8.65
CA PRO A 37 8.33 -15.12 9.68
C PRO A 37 8.24 -14.35 11.00
N HIS A 38 9.34 -13.70 11.41
CA HIS A 38 9.36 -12.91 12.64
C HIS A 38 8.47 -11.66 12.53
N ILE A 39 8.52 -10.95 11.41
CA ILE A 39 7.65 -9.79 11.14
C ILE A 39 6.19 -10.24 11.24
N PHE A 40 5.80 -11.34 10.60
CA PHE A 40 4.42 -11.84 10.70
C PHE A 40 4.00 -12.12 12.14
N THR A 41 4.87 -12.77 12.91
CA THR A 41 4.63 -13.03 14.34
C THR A 41 4.39 -11.73 15.10
N MET A 42 5.17 -10.69 14.81
CA MET A 42 5.01 -9.39 15.44
C MET A 42 3.72 -8.69 15.02
N LEU A 43 3.37 -8.72 13.73
CA LEU A 43 2.11 -8.16 13.21
C LEU A 43 0.88 -8.81 13.85
N LYS A 44 0.92 -10.12 14.10
CA LYS A 44 -0.12 -10.82 14.86
C LYS A 44 -0.12 -10.43 16.34
N LYS A 45 1.06 -10.37 16.96
CA LYS A 45 1.20 -10.01 18.38
C LYS A 45 0.67 -8.59 18.66
N THR A 46 0.97 -7.62 17.80
CA THR A 46 0.54 -6.23 17.94
C THR A 46 -0.90 -5.99 17.49
N GLY A 47 -1.50 -6.94 16.77
CA GLY A 47 -2.89 -6.86 16.29
C GLY A 47 -3.04 -6.19 14.92
N CYS A 48 -1.94 -5.91 14.20
CA CYS A 48 -1.99 -5.28 12.88
C CYS A 48 -2.77 -6.12 11.86
N VAL A 49 -2.56 -7.44 11.83
CA VAL A 49 -3.34 -8.34 10.95
C VAL A 49 -4.78 -8.48 11.43
N ASP A 50 -4.98 -8.54 12.75
CA ASP A 50 -6.32 -8.72 13.34
C ASP A 50 -7.21 -7.48 13.16
N ALA A 51 -6.63 -6.30 12.90
CA ALA A 51 -7.36 -5.08 12.57
C ALA A 51 -8.30 -5.27 11.38
N TYR A 52 -7.93 -6.11 10.40
CA TYR A 52 -8.76 -6.43 9.24
C TYR A 52 -9.99 -7.30 9.56
N THR A 53 -10.14 -7.80 10.80
CA THR A 53 -11.42 -8.39 11.24
C THR A 53 -12.51 -7.33 11.40
N LEU A 54 -12.13 -6.05 11.52
CA LEU A 54 -13.01 -4.90 11.76
C LEU A 54 -13.85 -5.01 13.05
N GLN A 55 -13.39 -5.78 14.03
CA GLN A 55 -14.13 -6.04 15.28
C GLN A 55 -13.75 -5.11 16.45
N TRP A 56 -12.77 -4.23 16.26
CA TRP A 56 -12.35 -3.31 17.33
C TRP A 56 -13.49 -2.38 17.76
N LYS A 57 -13.53 -2.04 19.06
CA LYS A 57 -14.52 -1.13 19.65
C LYS A 57 -13.84 -0.16 20.63
N PRO A 58 -14.38 1.06 20.82
CA PRO A 58 -13.86 2.01 21.80
C PRO A 58 -13.64 1.39 23.19
N GLY A 59 -12.51 1.72 23.81
CA GLY A 59 -12.10 1.17 25.12
C GLY A 59 -11.41 -0.20 25.08
N ARG A 60 -11.24 -0.81 23.90
CA ARG A 60 -10.42 -2.02 23.74
C ARG A 60 -8.95 -1.65 23.50
N GLU A 61 -8.05 -2.47 24.05
CA GLU A 61 -6.62 -2.40 23.72
C GLU A 61 -6.38 -2.65 22.22
N LYS A 62 -5.20 -2.26 21.74
CA LYS A 62 -4.77 -2.44 20.33
C LYS A 62 -5.72 -1.79 19.32
N ALA A 63 -6.11 -0.55 19.59
CA ALA A 63 -6.80 0.27 18.61
C ALA A 63 -5.98 0.32 17.31
N PRO A 64 -6.57 -0.02 16.14
CA PRO A 64 -5.88 0.09 14.86
C PRO A 64 -5.25 1.47 14.71
N HIS A 65 -3.93 1.52 14.51
CA HIS A 65 -3.26 2.78 14.21
C HIS A 65 -3.49 3.16 12.74
N GLN A 66 -3.60 4.45 12.45
CA GLN A 66 -3.88 5.00 11.12
C GLN A 66 -2.95 4.53 9.98
N PHE A 67 -1.77 3.98 10.32
CA PHE A 67 -0.79 3.48 9.34
C PHE A 67 -0.34 2.02 9.52
N TRP A 68 -1.02 1.22 10.37
CA TRP A 68 -0.67 -0.20 10.53
C TRP A 68 -0.83 -1.02 9.25
N ASP A 69 -1.72 -0.61 8.35
CA ASP A 69 -1.93 -1.25 7.05
C ASP A 69 -0.64 -1.34 6.24
N SER A 70 0.20 -0.30 6.32
CA SER A 70 1.48 -0.29 5.61
C SER A 70 2.41 -1.42 6.07
N ASP A 71 2.40 -1.79 7.36
CA ASP A 71 3.27 -2.84 7.87
C ASP A 71 2.83 -4.23 7.39
N VAL A 72 1.51 -4.45 7.27
CA VAL A 72 0.96 -5.67 6.68
C VAL A 72 1.25 -5.70 5.18
N ALA A 73 1.05 -4.59 4.46
CA ALA A 73 1.34 -4.48 3.03
C ALA A 73 2.82 -4.75 2.71
N LYS A 74 3.76 -4.09 3.40
CA LYS A 74 5.20 -4.30 3.23
C LYS A 74 5.62 -5.74 3.54
N TRP A 75 4.97 -6.39 4.51
CA TRP A 75 5.21 -7.80 4.78
C TRP A 75 4.73 -8.69 3.61
N ILE A 76 3.54 -8.42 3.05
CA ILE A 76 3.03 -9.13 1.87
C ILE A 76 3.97 -8.95 0.68
N GLU A 77 4.44 -7.73 0.44
CA GLU A 77 5.39 -7.44 -0.64
C GLU A 77 6.69 -8.23 -0.47
N ALA A 78 7.30 -8.19 0.73
CA ALA A 78 8.53 -8.92 1.02
C ALA A 78 8.35 -10.45 0.89
N ALA A 79 7.25 -11.00 1.39
CA ALA A 79 6.90 -12.40 1.26
C ALA A 79 6.70 -12.81 -0.20
N SER A 80 6.02 -11.97 -0.99
CA SER A 80 5.80 -12.20 -2.42
C SER A 80 7.11 -12.20 -3.21
N TYR A 81 8.02 -11.26 -2.93
CA TYR A 81 9.36 -11.29 -3.54
C TYR A 81 10.15 -12.54 -3.14
N SER A 82 10.04 -13.01 -1.89
CA SER A 82 10.66 -14.28 -1.50
C SER A 82 10.09 -15.46 -2.29
N LEU A 83 8.77 -15.55 -2.47
CA LEU A 83 8.12 -16.63 -3.23
C LEU A 83 8.52 -16.65 -4.70
N ALA A 84 8.72 -15.47 -5.31
CA ALA A 84 9.08 -15.34 -6.71
C ALA A 84 10.44 -15.98 -7.06
N VAL A 85 11.35 -16.11 -6.08
CA VAL A 85 12.69 -16.73 -6.27
C VAL A 85 12.85 -18.03 -5.50
N HIS A 86 12.06 -18.25 -4.45
CA HIS A 86 12.10 -19.44 -3.62
C HIS A 86 10.68 -19.85 -3.20
N PRO A 87 10.01 -20.69 -4.00
CA PRO A 87 8.68 -21.17 -3.69
C PRO A 87 8.60 -21.84 -2.30
N ASP A 88 7.54 -21.52 -1.56
CA ASP A 88 7.27 -22.04 -0.23
C ASP A 88 5.74 -22.11 -0.05
N SER A 89 5.18 -23.33 -0.06
CA SER A 89 3.74 -23.53 0.02
C SER A 89 3.13 -23.09 1.34
N THR A 90 3.91 -23.09 2.43
CA THR A 90 3.44 -22.65 3.74
C THR A 90 3.32 -21.13 3.78
N LEU A 91 4.32 -20.42 3.26
CA LEU A 91 4.25 -18.96 3.15
C LEU A 91 3.16 -18.50 2.15
N ASP A 92 3.01 -19.21 1.03
CA ASP A 92 1.98 -18.93 0.03
C ASP A 92 0.56 -19.10 0.60
N GLY A 93 0.31 -20.20 1.33
CA GLY A 93 -0.96 -20.39 2.04
C GLY A 93 -1.24 -19.33 3.10
N LEU A 94 -0.21 -18.90 3.83
CA LEU A 94 -0.34 -17.82 4.80
C LEU A 94 -0.69 -16.46 4.15
N LEU A 95 -0.10 -16.17 2.99
CA LEU A 95 -0.47 -15.00 2.20
C LEU A 95 -1.94 -15.07 1.74
N ASP A 96 -2.39 -16.23 1.26
CA ASP A 96 -3.79 -16.41 0.83
C ASP A 96 -4.77 -16.13 1.97
N GLU A 97 -4.48 -16.57 3.20
CA GLU A 97 -5.30 -16.31 4.39
C GLU A 97 -5.35 -14.81 4.73
N VAL A 98 -4.19 -14.15 4.77
CA VAL A 98 -4.11 -12.71 5.09
C VAL A 98 -4.79 -11.87 4.02
N ILE A 99 -4.57 -12.19 2.73
CA ILE A 99 -5.20 -11.50 1.60
C ILE A 99 -6.72 -11.71 1.61
N ALA A 100 -7.20 -12.91 1.96
CA ALA A 100 -8.64 -13.16 2.10
C ALA A 100 -9.25 -12.29 3.21
N LEU A 101 -8.55 -12.14 4.34
CA LEU A 101 -8.99 -11.27 5.43
C LEU A 101 -9.02 -9.79 5.00
N ILE A 102 -7.96 -9.29 4.34
CA ILE A 102 -7.92 -7.93 3.78
C ILE A 102 -9.08 -7.70 2.80
N ALA A 103 -9.32 -8.64 1.89
CA ALA A 103 -10.40 -8.56 0.93
C ALA A 103 -11.78 -8.50 1.63
N SER A 104 -11.96 -9.25 2.73
CA SER A 104 -13.20 -9.21 3.51
C SER A 104 -13.42 -7.90 4.27
N ALA A 105 -12.34 -7.16 4.55
CA ALA A 105 -12.40 -5.85 5.21
C ALA A 105 -12.70 -4.69 4.24
N GLN A 106 -12.52 -4.90 2.93
CA GLN A 106 -12.74 -3.85 1.93
C GLN A 106 -14.21 -3.44 1.89
N GLN A 107 -14.44 -2.13 1.95
CA GLN A 107 -15.77 -1.54 1.97
C GLN A 107 -16.44 -1.64 0.58
N PRO A 108 -17.78 -1.50 0.48
CA PRO A 108 -18.49 -1.61 -0.80
C PRO A 108 -18.00 -0.63 -1.88
N ASP A 109 -17.63 0.59 -1.47
CA ASP A 109 -17.09 1.66 -2.30
C ASP A 109 -15.61 1.47 -2.70
N GLY A 110 -14.99 0.36 -2.28
CA GLY A 110 -13.59 0.04 -2.54
C GLY A 110 -12.62 0.57 -1.47
N TYR A 111 -13.08 1.37 -0.52
CA TYR A 111 -12.23 1.91 0.55
C TYR A 111 -11.66 0.79 1.44
N LEU A 112 -10.39 0.93 1.83
CA LEU A 112 -9.71 -0.02 2.71
C LEU A 112 -8.78 0.71 3.67
N ASN A 113 -9.18 0.82 4.94
CA ASN A 113 -8.31 1.17 6.06
C ASN A 113 -9.05 0.83 7.38
N PRO A 114 -8.62 -0.15 8.18
CA PRO A 114 -9.23 -0.54 9.45
C PRO A 114 -9.40 0.61 10.45
N HIS A 115 -8.43 1.54 10.53
CA HIS A 115 -8.50 2.67 11.45
C HIS A 115 -9.69 3.57 11.12
N TYR A 116 -9.79 4.01 9.86
CA TYR A 116 -10.89 4.85 9.38
C TYR A 116 -12.16 4.05 9.01
N THR A 117 -12.21 2.78 9.40
CA THR A 117 -13.41 1.94 9.33
C THR A 117 -13.98 1.67 10.73
N THR A 118 -13.12 1.56 11.75
CA THR A 118 -13.54 1.16 13.10
C THR A 118 -13.25 2.18 14.20
N VAL A 119 -12.16 2.93 14.09
CA VAL A 119 -11.72 3.90 15.11
C VAL A 119 -12.28 5.28 14.84
N GLU A 120 -12.09 5.78 13.61
CA GLU A 120 -12.59 7.10 13.18
C GLU A 120 -13.33 7.00 11.84
N PRO A 121 -14.49 6.31 11.78
CA PRO A 121 -15.22 6.04 10.52
C PRO A 121 -15.64 7.30 9.75
N ASP A 122 -15.92 8.39 10.46
CA ASP A 122 -16.36 9.66 9.86
C ASP A 122 -15.19 10.57 9.42
N LYS A 123 -13.95 10.07 9.47
CA LYS A 123 -12.73 10.86 9.25
C LYS A 123 -11.94 10.52 7.98
N ARG A 124 -12.50 9.69 7.09
CA ARG A 124 -11.89 9.39 5.79
C ARG A 124 -11.57 10.68 5.02
N TRP A 125 -10.33 10.79 4.55
CA TRP A 125 -9.82 11.90 3.73
C TRP A 125 -9.99 13.29 4.37
N THR A 126 -9.93 13.36 5.71
CA THR A 126 -10.04 14.63 6.46
C THR A 126 -8.71 15.15 6.99
N ASN A 127 -7.67 14.31 7.01
CA ASN A 127 -6.33 14.64 7.49
C ASN A 127 -5.28 14.01 6.54
N LEU A 128 -5.18 14.52 5.32
CA LEU A 128 -4.22 14.04 4.33
C LEU A 128 -2.79 14.36 4.72
N ARG A 129 -2.55 15.45 5.46
CA ARG A 129 -1.21 15.84 5.91
C ARG A 129 -0.57 14.81 6.85
N HIS A 130 -1.36 14.21 7.75
CA HIS A 130 -0.81 13.32 8.79
C HIS A 130 -1.51 11.97 8.94
N GLY A 131 -2.67 11.76 8.32
CA GLY A 131 -3.50 10.56 8.47
C GLY A 131 -3.03 9.32 7.71
N HIS A 132 -2.10 9.49 6.75
CA HIS A 132 -1.45 8.39 6.02
C HIS A 132 -2.38 7.45 5.22
N GLU A 133 -3.63 7.83 4.94
CA GLU A 133 -4.55 6.99 4.14
C GLU A 133 -3.97 6.69 2.74
N LEU A 134 -3.51 7.73 2.02
CA LEU A 134 -2.91 7.57 0.69
C LEU A 134 -1.56 6.83 0.75
N TYR A 135 -0.78 7.01 1.82
CA TYR A 135 0.46 6.26 2.04
C TYR A 135 0.21 4.76 2.24
N CYS A 136 -0.79 4.41 3.05
CA CYS A 136 -1.18 3.01 3.22
C CYS A 136 -1.74 2.42 1.93
N ALA A 137 -2.52 3.20 1.17
CA ALA A 137 -3.02 2.78 -0.13
C ALA A 137 -1.88 2.47 -1.10
N GLY A 138 -0.85 3.33 -1.17
CA GLY A 138 0.31 3.09 -2.03
C GLY A 138 1.04 1.79 -1.67
N HIS A 139 1.39 1.58 -0.40
CA HIS A 139 2.03 0.32 0.00
C HIS A 139 1.16 -0.91 -0.26
N MET A 140 -0.16 -0.82 -0.03
CA MET A 140 -1.06 -1.93 -0.34
C MET A 140 -1.08 -2.21 -1.85
N ILE A 141 -1.07 -1.18 -2.68
CA ILE A 141 -0.96 -1.30 -4.14
C ILE A 141 0.36 -1.98 -4.53
N GLU A 142 1.50 -1.57 -3.95
CA GLU A 142 2.79 -2.24 -4.20
C GLU A 142 2.75 -3.73 -3.85
N ALA A 143 2.16 -4.06 -2.69
CA ALA A 143 1.96 -5.43 -2.25
C ALA A 143 1.07 -6.24 -3.23
N GLY A 144 -0.03 -5.65 -3.70
CA GLY A 144 -0.91 -6.27 -4.70
C GLY A 144 -0.20 -6.57 -6.02
N VAL A 145 0.60 -5.61 -6.50
CA VAL A 145 1.40 -5.77 -7.72
C VAL A 145 2.48 -6.85 -7.54
N ALA A 146 3.23 -6.80 -6.44
CA ALA A 146 4.28 -7.76 -6.15
C ALA A 146 3.75 -9.19 -6.00
N HIS A 147 2.62 -9.35 -5.29
CA HIS A 147 1.98 -10.66 -5.12
C HIS A 147 1.51 -11.23 -6.45
N PHE A 148 0.81 -10.43 -7.27
CA PHE A 148 0.37 -10.85 -8.58
C PHE A 148 1.53 -11.27 -9.49
N GLN A 149 2.63 -10.52 -9.51
CA GLN A 149 3.81 -10.86 -10.30
C GLN A 149 4.51 -12.13 -9.81
N ALA A 150 4.52 -12.38 -8.49
CA ALA A 150 5.17 -13.53 -7.89
C ALA A 150 4.38 -14.83 -8.06
N THR A 151 3.06 -14.78 -7.96
CA THR A 151 2.21 -15.98 -7.85
C THR A 151 1.21 -16.14 -9.00
N GLY A 152 0.93 -15.08 -9.76
CA GLY A 152 -0.15 -15.02 -10.74
C GLY A 152 -1.56 -14.90 -10.13
N LYS A 153 -1.70 -14.88 -8.80
CA LYS A 153 -3.00 -14.77 -8.12
C LYS A 153 -3.47 -13.32 -8.10
N SER A 154 -4.71 -13.07 -8.54
CA SER A 154 -5.24 -11.70 -8.70
C SER A 154 -5.94 -11.13 -7.47
N LYS A 155 -6.27 -11.93 -6.45
CA LYS A 155 -7.19 -11.48 -5.38
C LYS A 155 -6.77 -10.15 -4.72
N LEU A 156 -5.49 -9.98 -4.37
CA LEU A 156 -5.02 -8.72 -3.80
C LEU A 156 -4.94 -7.62 -4.87
N LEU A 157 -4.59 -7.95 -6.12
CA LEU A 157 -4.61 -7.01 -7.23
C LEU A 157 -6.02 -6.43 -7.45
N ASP A 158 -7.05 -7.27 -7.40
CA ASP A 158 -8.46 -6.87 -7.57
C ASP A 158 -8.90 -5.94 -6.43
N VAL A 159 -8.48 -6.22 -5.19
CA VAL A 159 -8.71 -5.35 -4.03
C VAL A 159 -8.07 -3.98 -4.26
N VAL A 160 -6.80 -3.92 -4.66
CA VAL A 160 -6.11 -2.63 -4.80
C VAL A 160 -6.55 -1.84 -6.02
N CYS A 161 -7.01 -2.49 -7.09
CA CYS A 161 -7.69 -1.84 -8.21
C CYS A 161 -8.97 -1.13 -7.73
N ARG A 162 -9.82 -1.83 -6.96
CA ARG A 162 -11.02 -1.22 -6.38
C ARG A 162 -10.68 -0.07 -5.43
N TYR A 163 -9.58 -0.18 -4.69
CA TYR A 163 -9.16 0.90 -3.80
C TYR A 163 -8.65 2.12 -4.58
N ALA A 164 -7.83 1.91 -5.62
CA ALA A 164 -7.40 2.97 -6.52
C ALA A 164 -8.58 3.63 -7.26
N ASP A 165 -9.57 2.84 -7.70
CA ASP A 165 -10.80 3.35 -8.31
C ASP A 165 -11.58 4.21 -7.32
N SER A 166 -11.69 3.79 -6.05
CA SER A 166 -12.31 4.57 -4.96
C SER A 166 -11.61 5.91 -4.77
N ILE A 167 -10.27 5.90 -4.69
CA ILE A 167 -9.43 7.10 -4.55
C ILE A 167 -9.61 8.05 -5.74
N ASP A 168 -9.66 7.52 -6.98
CA ASP A 168 -9.90 8.31 -8.19
C ASP A 168 -11.26 9.02 -8.17
N THR A 169 -12.28 8.48 -7.48
CA THR A 169 -13.56 9.20 -7.30
C THR A 169 -13.46 10.39 -6.35
N VAL A 170 -12.50 10.37 -5.42
CA VAL A 170 -12.35 11.37 -4.37
C VAL A 170 -11.40 12.50 -4.77
N PHE A 171 -10.31 12.19 -5.47
CA PHE A 171 -9.24 13.14 -5.75
C PHE A 171 -9.13 13.51 -7.23
N GLY A 172 -8.88 14.79 -7.49
CA GLY A 172 -8.74 15.33 -8.84
C GLY A 172 -9.06 16.82 -8.91
N ARG A 173 -8.98 17.37 -10.13
CA ARG A 173 -9.26 18.80 -10.40
C ARG A 173 -10.70 19.06 -10.82
N GLU A 174 -11.47 17.99 -11.04
CA GLU A 174 -12.86 18.07 -11.46
C GLU A 174 -13.76 18.60 -10.34
N ALA A 175 -14.87 19.24 -10.72
CA ALA A 175 -15.86 19.72 -9.77
C ALA A 175 -16.40 18.57 -8.90
N GLY A 176 -16.44 18.78 -7.59
CA GLY A 176 -16.90 17.78 -6.61
C GLY A 176 -15.79 16.89 -6.04
N LYS A 177 -14.59 16.87 -6.64
CA LYS A 177 -13.43 16.17 -6.08
C LYS A 177 -12.61 17.06 -5.15
N LYS A 178 -11.86 16.43 -4.24
CA LYS A 178 -10.88 17.09 -3.38
C LYS A 178 -9.60 17.33 -4.19
N ARG A 179 -9.13 18.58 -4.20
CA ARG A 179 -7.79 18.94 -4.69
C ARG A 179 -6.67 18.59 -3.69
N GLY A 180 -6.85 17.50 -2.96
CA GLY A 180 -5.95 17.03 -1.92
C GLY A 180 -4.86 16.11 -2.48
N TYR A 181 -3.74 16.05 -1.75
CA TYR A 181 -2.61 15.16 -1.98
C TYR A 181 -2.07 14.67 -0.63
N CYS A 182 -1.31 13.58 -0.63
CA CYS A 182 -0.80 12.98 0.61
C CYS A 182 0.19 13.90 1.33
N GLY A 183 0.29 13.79 2.66
CA GLY A 183 1.39 14.41 3.42
C GLY A 183 2.70 13.62 3.31
N HIS A 184 2.59 12.31 3.08
CA HIS A 184 3.70 11.38 2.89
C HIS A 184 3.55 10.72 1.50
N GLU A 185 4.45 11.08 0.58
CA GLU A 185 4.57 10.51 -0.77
C GLU A 185 4.71 8.98 -0.70
N GLU A 186 4.00 8.26 -1.57
CA GLU A 186 4.05 6.79 -1.70
C GLU A 186 3.06 6.33 -2.79
N ILE A 187 1.84 6.90 -2.81
CA ILE A 187 0.80 6.50 -3.75
C ILE A 187 1.19 6.76 -5.22
N GLU A 188 2.02 7.76 -5.48
CA GLU A 188 2.40 8.21 -6.82
C GLU A 188 3.15 7.11 -7.57
N LEU A 189 4.19 6.52 -6.96
CA LEU A 189 4.96 5.43 -7.56
C LEU A 189 4.14 4.13 -7.64
N ALA A 190 3.31 3.89 -6.62
CA ALA A 190 2.49 2.68 -6.54
C ALA A 190 1.45 2.65 -7.67
N LEU A 191 0.81 3.78 -7.97
CA LEU A 191 -0.12 3.91 -9.09
C LEU A 191 0.55 3.70 -10.46
N VAL A 192 1.82 4.11 -10.62
CA VAL A 192 2.59 3.79 -11.83
C VAL A 192 2.85 2.28 -11.93
N LYS A 193 3.19 1.61 -10.82
CA LYS A 193 3.32 0.14 -10.77
C LYS A 193 2.00 -0.55 -11.13
N LEU A 194 0.87 -0.07 -10.59
CA LEU A 194 -0.46 -0.59 -10.89
C LEU A 194 -0.85 -0.41 -12.35
N TYR A 195 -0.59 0.76 -12.92
CA TYR A 195 -0.77 1.02 -14.35
C TYR A 195 0.00 0.01 -15.22
N ARG A 196 1.26 -0.26 -14.89
CA ARG A 196 2.10 -1.18 -15.68
C ARG A 196 1.55 -2.61 -15.74
N VAL A 197 0.90 -3.08 -14.68
CA VAL A 197 0.35 -4.45 -14.65
C VAL A 197 -1.10 -4.54 -15.13
N THR A 198 -1.87 -3.45 -15.06
CA THR A 198 -3.29 -3.44 -15.46
C THR A 198 -3.53 -2.84 -16.85
N GLY A 199 -2.62 -2.00 -17.35
CA GLY A 199 -2.84 -1.17 -18.54
C GLY A 199 -3.85 -0.03 -18.35
N ASN A 200 -4.44 0.15 -17.16
CA ASN A 200 -5.46 1.15 -16.92
C ASN A 200 -4.84 2.55 -16.76
N THR A 201 -4.96 3.39 -17.79
CA THR A 201 -4.36 4.74 -17.83
C THR A 201 -4.90 5.68 -16.77
N ARG A 202 -6.07 5.42 -16.17
CA ARG A 202 -6.60 6.23 -15.06
C ARG A 202 -5.65 6.27 -13.87
N TYR A 203 -4.98 5.16 -13.56
CA TYR A 203 -4.01 5.10 -12.46
C TYR A 203 -2.78 5.97 -12.74
N LEU A 204 -2.32 5.98 -14.00
CA LEU A 204 -1.21 6.86 -14.40
C LEU A 204 -1.60 8.34 -14.31
N HIS A 205 -2.81 8.70 -14.75
CA HIS A 205 -3.30 10.08 -14.64
C HIS A 205 -3.51 10.50 -13.18
N LEU A 206 -3.98 9.60 -12.32
CA LEU A 206 -4.12 9.86 -10.89
C LEU A 206 -2.75 10.07 -10.21
N SER A 207 -1.75 9.28 -10.58
CA SER A 207 -0.35 9.49 -10.14
C SER A 207 0.16 10.87 -10.56
N GLN A 208 -0.02 11.22 -11.84
CA GLN A 208 0.37 12.52 -12.36
C GLN A 208 -0.35 13.68 -11.65
N TYR A 209 -1.65 13.53 -11.36
CA TYR A 209 -2.39 14.50 -10.57
C TYR A 209 -1.73 14.76 -9.22
N PHE A 210 -1.41 13.71 -8.44
CA PHE A 210 -0.82 13.90 -7.11
C PHE A 210 0.54 14.62 -7.16
N ILE A 211 1.37 14.31 -8.16
CA ILE A 211 2.64 14.99 -8.38
C ILE A 211 2.42 16.47 -8.75
N ASP A 212 1.56 16.73 -9.74
CA ASP A 212 1.37 18.07 -10.29
C ASP A 212 0.62 19.00 -9.32
N GLU A 213 -0.22 18.43 -8.45
CA GLU A 213 -1.03 19.17 -7.47
C GLU A 213 -0.22 19.57 -6.23
N ARG A 214 0.77 18.77 -5.83
CA ARG A 214 1.62 19.06 -4.67
C ARG A 214 2.43 20.34 -4.91
N GLY A 215 2.33 21.27 -3.96
CA GLY A 215 3.05 22.55 -4.00
C GLY A 215 2.38 23.64 -4.84
N GLN A 216 1.19 23.38 -5.38
CA GLN A 216 0.37 24.43 -6.02
C GLN A 216 -0.19 25.40 -4.98
N SER A 217 -0.55 26.61 -5.45
CA SER A 217 -1.20 27.63 -4.64
C SER A 217 -2.72 27.67 -4.92
N PRO A 218 -3.58 27.78 -3.89
CA PRO A 218 -3.24 27.73 -2.46
C PRO A 218 -2.78 26.32 -2.04
N CYS A 219 -1.90 26.25 -1.04
CA CYS A 219 -1.48 24.98 -0.46
C CYS A 219 -2.70 24.28 0.16
N TYR A 220 -3.00 23.05 -0.28
CA TYR A 220 -4.18 22.32 0.19
C TYR A 220 -4.20 22.19 1.71
N PHE A 221 -3.03 21.91 2.30
CA PHE A 221 -2.91 21.70 3.73
C PHE A 221 -3.08 22.95 4.60
N ASP A 222 -3.16 24.14 4.01
CA ASP A 222 -3.48 25.36 4.75
C ASP A 222 -5.00 25.53 4.87
N THR A 223 -5.75 24.81 4.04
CA THR A 223 -7.22 24.76 4.03
C THR A 223 -7.78 23.51 4.72
N GLU A 224 -6.93 22.52 4.99
CA GLU A 224 -7.29 21.32 5.71
C GLU A 224 -7.54 21.64 7.20
N PRO A 225 -8.63 21.13 7.81
CA PRO A 225 -8.85 21.32 9.24
C PRO A 225 -7.65 20.84 10.06
N ALA A 226 -7.19 21.65 11.01
CA ALA A 226 -6.07 21.29 11.85
C ALA A 226 -6.34 19.95 12.57
N PRO A 227 -5.42 18.98 12.50
CA PRO A 227 -5.60 17.70 13.17
C PRO A 227 -5.56 17.88 14.69
N ASP A 228 -6.32 17.05 15.41
CA ASP A 228 -6.21 16.94 16.86
C ASP A 228 -4.95 16.13 17.20
N LEU A 229 -3.80 16.81 17.24
CA LEU A 229 -2.49 16.20 17.53
C LEU A 229 -2.35 15.71 18.98
N HIS A 230 -3.29 16.02 19.87
CA HIS A 230 -3.25 15.61 21.28
C HIS A 230 -3.78 14.19 21.52
N LYS A 231 -4.49 13.59 20.56
CA LYS A 231 -5.02 12.22 20.66
C LYS A 231 -3.97 11.11 20.61
N TRP A 232 -2.74 11.42 20.22
CA TRP A 232 -1.70 10.44 19.89
C TRP A 232 -0.49 10.48 20.85
N ARG A 233 -0.64 11.15 22.00
CA ARG A 233 0.34 11.16 23.10
C ARG A 233 -0.01 10.17 24.19
#